data_AF-A0A183UAD4-F1
#
_entry.id   AF-A0A183UAD4-F1
#
_cell.length_a   1.000
_cell.length_b   1.000
_cell.length_c   1.000
_cell.angle_alpha   90.00
_cell.angle_beta   90.00
_cell.angle_gamma   90.00
#
_symmetry.space_group_name_H-M   'P 1'
#
loop_
_entity.id
_entity.type
_entity.pdbx_description
1 polymer ?
#
loop_
_entity_poly.entity_id
_entity_poly.type
_entity_poly.pdbx_seq_one_letter_code
_entity_poly.pdbx_strand_id
1 'polypeptide(L)'
;MLFGDDYEWYSKIALENFGLDKFKVYASLPLNATAAIVFAFARRHCDSVLLTASASTFGWWMAYLAKETATIYYNRYFSYPKGIVLQLNPSDFFPSNWTALALNAKGDGVTVF
;
A
#
# COMPACT_ATOMS: atom_id res chain seq x y z
N MET A 1 -6.06 8.03 9.13
CA MET A 1 -7.03 6.94 8.87
C MET A 1 -6.26 5.82 8.20
N LEU A 2 -6.43 4.57 8.63
CA LEU A 2 -5.93 3.40 7.89
C LEU A 2 -7.11 2.69 7.22
N PHE A 3 -6.93 2.28 5.97
CA PHE A 3 -7.95 1.59 5.18
C PHE A 3 -7.31 0.46 4.39
N GLY A 4 -7.86 -0.75 4.48
CA GLY A 4 -7.46 -1.89 3.67
C GLY A 4 -8.25 -3.14 4.02
N ASP A 5 -7.86 -4.28 3.48
CA ASP A 5 -8.56 -5.57 3.63
C ASP A 5 -8.18 -6.33 4.92
N ASP A 6 -6.94 -6.20 5.39
CA ASP A 6 -6.45 -6.87 6.61
C ASP A 6 -6.64 -6.02 7.88
N TYR A 7 -7.86 -6.03 8.43
CA TYR A 7 -8.21 -5.27 9.65
C TYR A 7 -7.26 -5.56 10.83
N GLU A 8 -6.92 -6.84 11.04
CA GLU A 8 -6.12 -7.27 12.18
C GLU A 8 -4.70 -6.70 12.10
N TRP A 9 -4.08 -6.78 10.92
CA TRP A 9 -2.76 -6.21 10.69
C TRP A 9 -2.74 -4.69 10.90
N TYR A 10 -3.70 -3.95 10.30
CA TYR A 10 -3.76 -2.50 10.48
C TYR A 10 -4.02 -2.09 11.94
N SER A 11 -4.89 -2.82 12.64
CA SER A 11 -5.21 -2.57 14.05
C SER A 11 -4.00 -2.78 14.94
N LYS A 12 -3.26 -3.86 14.70
CA LYS A 12 -2.01 -4.16 15.40
C LYS A 12 -0.98 -3.06 15.20
N ILE A 13 -0.73 -2.65 13.96
CA ILE A 13 0.24 -1.59 13.66
C ILE A 13 -0.18 -0.26 14.28
N ALA A 14 -1.46 0.11 14.18
CA ALA A 14 -1.98 1.33 14.78
C ALA A 14 -1.78 1.35 16.31
N LEU A 15 -2.08 0.23 16.98
CA LEU A 15 -1.88 0.07 18.42
C LEU A 15 -0.39 0.17 18.80
N GLU A 16 0.47 -0.59 18.13
CA GLU A 16 1.89 -0.73 18.49
C GLU A 16 2.71 0.54 18.23
N ASN A 17 2.37 1.32 17.20
CA ASN A 17 3.21 2.44 16.74
C ASN A 17 2.64 3.82 17.01
N PHE A 18 1.31 3.95 17.17
CA PHE A 18 0.67 5.27 17.19
C PHE A 18 -0.32 5.48 18.34
N GLY A 19 -0.84 4.41 18.95
CA GLY A 19 -1.98 4.47 19.86
C GLY A 19 -3.30 4.60 19.09
N LEU A 20 -4.31 3.83 19.47
CA LEU A 20 -5.62 3.78 18.78
C LEU A 20 -6.40 5.11 18.88
N ASP A 21 -6.06 5.97 19.82
CA ASP A 21 -6.63 7.30 20.00
C ASP A 21 -6.22 8.26 18.86
N LYS A 22 -5.05 8.04 18.25
CA LYS A 22 -4.52 8.90 17.17
C LYS A 22 -4.91 8.42 15.78
N PHE A 23 -5.26 7.15 15.61
CA PHE A 23 -5.60 6.57 14.32
C PHE A 23 -6.90 5.77 14.35
N LYS A 24 -7.86 6.20 13.53
CA LYS A 24 -9.03 5.39 13.19
C LYS A 24 -8.64 4.38 12.10
N VAL A 25 -8.85 3.10 12.38
CA VAL A 25 -8.62 1.97 11.47
C VAL A 25 -9.96 1.53 10.90
N TYR A 26 -10.02 1.40 9.58
CA TYR A 26 -11.17 0.89 8.85
C TYR A 26 -10.70 -0.28 8.01
N ALA A 27 -11.52 -1.32 7.95
CA ALA A 27 -11.35 -2.35 6.94
C ALA A 27 -12.32 -2.10 5.78
N SER A 28 -11.94 -2.53 4.58
CA SER A 28 -12.87 -2.67 3.46
C SER A 28 -13.84 -3.81 3.77
N LEU A 29 -14.82 -3.53 4.63
CA LEU A 29 -15.99 -4.36 4.84
C LEU A 29 -17.19 -3.62 4.21
N PRO A 30 -18.00 -4.27 3.37
CA PRO A 30 -18.19 -5.72 3.23
C PRO A 30 -17.56 -6.34 1.97
N LEU A 31 -17.60 -7.68 1.89
CA LEU A 31 -17.19 -8.57 0.78
C LEU A 31 -17.68 -8.21 -0.64
N ASN A 32 -18.46 -7.14 -0.81
CA ASN A 32 -19.06 -6.70 -2.09
C ASN A 32 -18.51 -5.37 -2.63
N ALA A 33 -17.50 -4.77 -1.98
CA ALA A 33 -16.85 -3.59 -2.53
C ALA A 33 -16.09 -3.97 -3.81
N THR A 34 -16.59 -3.55 -4.97
CA THR A 34 -15.90 -3.74 -6.24
C THR A 34 -14.59 -2.95 -6.26
N ALA A 35 -13.65 -3.32 -7.14
CA ALA A 35 -12.42 -2.55 -7.32
C ALA A 35 -12.67 -1.07 -7.60
N ALA A 36 -13.73 -0.75 -8.37
CA ALA A 36 -14.12 0.62 -8.65
C ALA A 36 -14.50 1.41 -7.38
N ILE A 37 -15.22 0.79 -6.44
CA ILE A 37 -15.58 1.43 -5.17
C ILE A 37 -14.33 1.68 -4.32
N VAL A 38 -13.44 0.68 -4.24
CA VAL A 38 -12.19 0.80 -3.48
C VAL A 38 -11.29 1.90 -4.08
N PHE A 39 -11.15 1.96 -5.40
CA PHE A 39 -10.36 2.99 -6.08
C PHE A 39 -10.98 4.38 -5.87
N ALA A 40 -12.30 4.52 -5.98
CA ALA A 40 -12.99 5.78 -5.74
C ALA A 40 -12.83 6.25 -4.29
N PHE A 41 -12.86 5.33 -3.33
CA PHE A 41 -12.62 5.64 -1.92
C PHE A 41 -11.18 6.10 -1.70
N ALA A 42 -10.20 5.32 -2.15
CA ALA A 42 -8.78 5.65 -2.02
C ALA A 42 -8.46 7.01 -2.64
N ARG A 43 -8.95 7.28 -3.86
CA ARG A 43 -8.80 8.57 -4.55
C ARG A 43 -9.42 9.74 -3.79
N ARG A 44 -10.51 9.54 -3.04
CA ARG A 44 -11.18 10.64 -2.33
C ARG A 44 -10.63 10.87 -0.92
N HIS A 45 -10.22 9.81 -0.24
CA HIS A 45 -10.00 9.84 1.21
C HIS A 45 -8.57 9.53 1.63
N CYS A 46 -7.76 8.90 0.80
CA CYS A 46 -6.38 8.59 1.16
C CYS A 46 -5.42 9.68 0.65
N ASP A 47 -4.54 10.12 1.55
CA ASP A 47 -3.45 11.06 1.24
C ASP A 47 -2.12 10.33 1.04
N SER A 48 -2.08 9.03 1.35
CA SER A 48 -0.96 8.15 1.06
C SER A 48 -1.45 6.74 0.77
N VAL A 49 -0.69 6.01 -0.04
CA VAL A 49 -0.94 4.59 -0.36
C VAL A 49 0.32 3.78 -0.14
N LEU A 50 0.20 2.63 0.54
CA LEU A 50 1.30 1.68 0.73
C LEU A 50 1.01 0.39 -0.03
N LEU A 51 1.85 0.07 -1.01
CA LEU A 51 1.80 -1.18 -1.76
C LEU A 51 2.70 -2.22 -1.10
N THR A 52 2.13 -3.03 -0.20
CA THR A 52 2.83 -4.15 0.44
C THR A 52 3.17 -5.25 -0.57
N ALA A 53 2.30 -5.49 -1.57
CA ALA A 53 2.53 -6.33 -2.74
C ALA A 53 2.60 -5.50 -4.03
N SER A 54 3.77 -4.94 -4.31
CA SER A 54 3.94 -3.90 -5.34
C SER A 54 3.74 -4.35 -6.78
N ALA A 55 3.75 -5.66 -7.04
CA ALA A 55 3.41 -6.24 -8.34
C ALA A 55 1.92 -6.59 -8.49
N SER A 56 1.09 -6.33 -7.46
CA SER A 56 -0.37 -6.52 -7.55
C SER A 56 -0.97 -5.55 -8.55
N THR A 57 -1.67 -6.05 -9.57
CA THR A 57 -2.37 -5.20 -10.54
C THR A 57 -3.46 -4.36 -9.88
N PHE A 58 -4.18 -4.93 -8.92
CA PHE A 58 -5.18 -4.20 -8.14
C PHE A 58 -4.55 -3.04 -7.36
N GLY A 59 -3.49 -3.31 -6.60
CA GLY A 59 -2.82 -2.29 -5.79
C GLY A 59 -2.17 -1.23 -6.66
N TRP A 60 -1.53 -1.63 -7.75
CA TRP A 60 -0.88 -0.72 -8.69
C TRP A 60 -1.89 0.28 -9.30
N TRP A 61 -3.04 -0.20 -9.79
CA TRP A 61 -4.07 0.67 -10.35
C TRP A 61 -4.72 1.57 -9.28
N MET A 62 -4.91 1.07 -8.06
CA MET A 62 -5.40 1.88 -6.95
C MET A 62 -4.45 3.04 -6.64
N ALA A 63 -3.14 2.79 -6.62
CA ALA A 63 -2.13 3.82 -6.40
C ALA A 63 -2.00 4.80 -7.57
N TYR A 64 -2.05 4.31 -8.81
CA TYR A 64 -2.00 5.12 -10.02
C TYR A 64 -3.19 6.08 -10.13
N LEU A 65 -4.38 5.64 -9.69
CA LEU A 65 -5.59 6.44 -9.72
C LEU A 65 -5.82 7.26 -8.43
N ALA A 66 -4.87 7.26 -7.50
CA ALA A 66 -4.95 8.06 -6.28
C ALA A 66 -4.96 9.57 -6.61
N LYS A 67 -5.12 10.41 -5.57
CA LYS A 67 -4.99 11.87 -5.74
C LYS A 67 -3.62 12.21 -6.30
N GLU A 68 -3.54 13.25 -7.13
CA GLU A 68 -2.24 13.74 -7.63
C GLU A 68 -1.31 14.18 -6.49
N THR A 69 -1.89 14.62 -5.36
CA THR A 69 -1.15 15.02 -4.15
C THR A 69 -0.87 13.85 -3.20
N ALA A 70 -1.32 12.63 -3.51
CA ALA A 70 -1.10 11.49 -2.63
C ALA A 70 0.33 10.97 -2.76
N THR A 71 0.94 10.66 -1.62
CA THR A 71 2.27 10.03 -1.61
C THR A 71 2.14 8.52 -1.75
N ILE A 72 2.80 7.95 -2.76
CA ILE A 72 2.74 6.52 -3.03
C ILE A 72 4.04 5.87 -2.57
N TYR A 73 3.90 4.84 -1.74
CA TYR A 73 4.99 4.01 -1.25
C TYR A 73 4.84 2.58 -1.76
N TYR A 74 5.93 1.94 -2.15
CA TYR A 74 5.90 0.56 -2.61
C TYR A 74 7.08 -0.26 -2.08
N ASN A 75 6.83 -1.52 -1.74
CA ASN A 75 7.88 -2.46 -1.38
C ASN A 75 8.78 -2.81 -2.59
N ARG A 76 10.03 -2.38 -2.55
CA ARG A 76 11.02 -2.64 -3.62
C ARG A 76 11.34 -4.12 -3.84
N TYR A 77 11.01 -4.99 -2.89
CA TYR A 77 11.27 -6.43 -2.97
C TYR A 77 10.10 -7.22 -3.56
N PHE A 78 9.03 -6.52 -4.00
CA PHE A 78 7.91 -7.06 -4.77
C PHE A 78 7.38 -8.42 -4.29
N SER A 79 7.30 -8.65 -2.98
CA SER A 79 6.65 -9.79 -2.28
C SER A 79 6.86 -11.21 -2.81
N TYR A 80 7.74 -11.47 -3.78
CA TYR A 80 7.99 -12.79 -4.33
C TYR A 80 9.49 -13.02 -4.57
N PRO A 81 10.11 -13.97 -3.84
CA PRO A 81 11.49 -14.37 -4.10
C PRO A 81 11.61 -14.92 -5.54
N LYS A 82 12.48 -14.31 -6.35
CA LYS A 82 12.92 -14.81 -7.68
C LYS A 82 11.92 -14.72 -8.85
N GLY A 83 10.76 -14.07 -8.71
CA GLY A 83 9.75 -14.05 -9.77
C GLY A 83 9.76 -12.78 -10.63
N ILE A 84 9.29 -11.67 -10.05
CA ILE A 84 8.97 -10.45 -10.81
C ILE A 84 10.18 -9.53 -11.02
N VAL A 85 11.12 -9.49 -10.06
CA VAL A 85 12.33 -8.64 -10.14
C VAL A 85 13.27 -9.01 -11.30
N LEU A 86 13.15 -10.23 -11.83
CA LEU A 86 13.90 -10.69 -13.00
C LEU A 86 13.19 -10.38 -14.33
N GLN A 87 11.91 -9.98 -14.27
CA GLN A 87 11.04 -9.79 -15.44
C GLN A 87 10.60 -8.34 -15.61
N LEU A 88 10.85 -7.49 -14.61
CA LEU A 88 10.26 -6.16 -14.49
C LEU A 88 11.33 -5.16 -14.09
N ASN A 89 11.61 -4.21 -15.00
CA ASN A 89 12.43 -3.06 -14.68
C ASN A 89 11.59 -2.08 -13.85
N PRO A 90 11.96 -1.80 -12.59
CA PRO A 90 11.17 -0.92 -11.73
C PRO A 90 10.97 0.47 -12.31
N SER A 91 11.95 0.98 -13.07
CA SER A 91 11.91 2.31 -13.68
C SER A 91 10.88 2.43 -14.79
N ASP A 92 10.51 1.30 -15.42
CA ASP A 92 9.50 1.26 -16.48
C ASP A 92 8.11 0.96 -15.92
N PHE A 93 8.05 0.38 -14.72
CA PHE A 93 6.81 -0.09 -14.10
C PHE A 93 6.24 0.85 -13.04
N PHE A 94 7.07 1.59 -12.32
CA PHE A 94 6.60 2.56 -11.33
C PHE A 94 6.88 3.99 -11.80
N PRO A 95 5.90 4.90 -11.65
CA PRO A 95 6.14 6.32 -11.84
C PRO A 95 7.29 6.83 -10.98
N SER A 96 8.10 7.73 -11.56
CA SER A 96 9.31 8.28 -10.93
C SER A 96 9.04 9.11 -9.68
N ASN A 97 7.82 9.59 -9.48
CA ASN A 97 7.39 10.30 -8.27
C ASN A 97 6.96 9.36 -7.13
N TRP A 98 6.98 8.03 -7.33
CA TRP A 98 6.66 7.07 -6.28
C TRP A 98 7.89 6.72 -5.45
N THR A 99 7.70 6.48 -4.15
CA THR A 99 8.79 6.23 -3.21
C THR A 99 8.95 4.74 -2.95
N ALA A 100 10.14 4.20 -3.26
CA ALA A 100 10.48 2.82 -2.95
C ALA A 100 10.83 2.65 -1.46
N LEU A 101 10.28 1.62 -0.83
CA LEU A 101 10.60 1.21 0.55
C LEU A 101 11.29 -0.14 0.56
N ALA A 102 12.37 -0.25 1.35
CA ALA A 102 13.02 -1.52 1.64
C ALA A 102 12.33 -2.20 2.83
N LEU A 103 11.16 -2.81 2.59
CA LEU A 103 10.48 -3.63 3.59
C LEU A 103 11.13 -5.01 3.62
N ASN A 104 11.74 -5.40 4.74
CA ASN A 104 12.32 -6.74 4.86
C ASN A 104 11.22 -7.82 4.75
N ALA A 105 11.60 -9.06 4.39
CA ALA A 105 10.66 -10.16 4.20
C ALA A 105 9.85 -10.55 5.46
N LYS A 106 10.22 -10.02 6.63
CA LYS A 106 9.50 -10.23 7.89
C LYS A 106 8.48 -9.11 8.22
N GLY A 107 8.66 -7.91 7.65
CA GLY A 107 7.83 -6.72 7.92
C GLY A 107 8.31 -5.85 9.09
N ASP A 108 9.48 -6.15 9.68
CA ASP A 108 9.92 -5.65 10.99
C ASP A 108 10.75 -4.36 10.91
N GLY A 109 11.07 -3.88 9.70
CA GLY A 109 11.97 -2.73 9.53
C GLY A 109 11.79 -2.04 8.19
N VAL A 110 11.69 -0.71 8.25
CA VAL A 110 11.71 0.18 7.09
C VAL A 110 13.05 0.92 7.10
N THR A 111 13.85 0.75 6.06
CA THR A 111 14.91 1.73 5.73
C THR A 111 14.38 2.62 4.62
N VAL A 112 14.23 3.90 4.92
CA VAL A 112 13.91 4.95 3.95
C VAL A 112 15.24 5.63 3.60
N PHE A 113 15.61 5.63 2.32
CA PHE A 113 16.76 6.38 1.79
C PHE A 113 16.24 7.49 0.89
#